data_AF-A0A3D4FW11-F1
#
_entry.id   AF-A0A3D4FW11-F1
#
_cell.length_a   1.000
_cell.length_b   1.000
_cell.length_c   1.000
_cell.angle_alpha   90.00
_cell.angle_beta   90.00
_cell.angle_gamma   90.00
#
_symmetry.space_group_name_H-M   'P 1'
#
loop_
_entity.id
_entity.type
_entity.pdbx_description
1 polymer ?
#
loop_
_entity_poly.entity_id
_entity_poly.type
_entity_poly.pdbx_seq_one_letter_code
_entity_poly.pdbx_strand_id
1 'polypeptide(L)' 'RTVNRTNGIAWVGSATVANEDAYLITKTMRALGLTYIDHQARI' A
#
# COMPACT_ATOMS: atom_id res chain seq x y z
N ARG A 1 8.57 20.86 -5.10
CA ARG A 1 9.65 19.86 -4.95
C ARG A 1 9.18 18.56 -5.59
N THR A 2 9.92 18.01 -6.54
CA THR A 2 9.63 16.69 -7.14
C THR A 2 9.78 15.60 -6.08
N VAL A 3 8.81 14.68 -6.01
CA VAL A 3 8.74 13.59 -5.03
C VAL A 3 8.52 12.28 -5.77
N ASN A 4 9.26 11.22 -5.39
CA ASN A 4 9.19 9.92 -6.04
C ASN A 4 7.95 9.15 -5.55
N ARG A 5 6.79 9.50 -6.11
CA ARG A 5 5.50 8.85 -5.83
C ARG A 5 4.67 8.67 -7.10
N THR A 6 3.84 7.65 -7.13
CA THR A 6 2.79 7.44 -8.15
C THR A 6 1.42 7.71 -7.53
N ASN A 7 0.70 8.67 -8.13
CA ASN A 7 -0.65 9.05 -7.73
C ASN A 7 -1.72 8.44 -8.66
N GLY A 8 -1.31 7.75 -9.73
CA GLY A 8 -2.23 7.16 -10.72
C GLY A 8 -2.70 5.75 -10.36
N ILE A 9 -2.21 5.19 -9.26
CA ILE A 9 -2.52 3.84 -8.80
C ILE A 9 -2.84 3.91 -7.31
N ALA A 10 -3.92 3.24 -6.91
CA ALA A 10 -4.30 3.04 -5.53
C ALA A 10 -4.44 1.54 -5.23
N TRP A 11 -4.18 1.17 -3.98
CA TRP A 11 -4.37 -0.20 -3.51
C TRP A 11 -5.21 -0.20 -2.24
N VAL A 12 -6.25 -1.02 -2.24
CA VAL A 12 -7.07 -1.31 -1.06
C VAL A 12 -6.79 -2.75 -0.67
N GLY A 13 -6.10 -2.90 0.45
CA GLY A 13 -5.62 -4.15 0.99
C GLY A 13 -6.63 -4.87 1.86
N SER A 14 -6.10 -5.85 2.59
CA SER A 14 -6.92 -6.70 3.45
C SER A 14 -6.37 -6.89 4.86
N ALA A 15 -7.27 -6.94 5.84
CA ALA A 15 -7.07 -7.44 7.20
C ALA A 15 -7.20 -8.96 7.30
N THR A 16 -7.52 -9.64 6.19
CA THR A 16 -7.76 -11.10 6.14
C THR A 16 -6.56 -11.91 5.63
N VAL A 17 -5.44 -11.26 5.31
CA VAL A 17 -4.22 -11.94 4.84
C VAL A 17 -3.27 -12.20 6.01
N ALA A 18 -2.31 -13.11 5.83
CA ALA A 18 -1.26 -13.35 6.81
C ALA A 18 -0.41 -12.07 7.03
N ASN A 19 0.21 -11.96 8.21
CA ASN A 19 0.99 -10.77 8.58
C ASN A 19 2.21 -10.59 7.66
N GLU A 20 2.84 -11.70 7.27
CA GLU A 20 3.98 -11.74 6.36
C GLU A 20 3.59 -11.23 4.96
N ASP A 21 2.42 -11.62 4.48
CA ASP A 21 1.88 -11.16 3.19
C ASP A 21 1.52 -9.67 3.27
N ALA A 22 0.84 -9.23 4.33
CA ALA A 22 0.53 -7.82 4.54
C ALA A 22 1.79 -6.95 4.58
N TYR A 23 2.85 -7.43 5.22
CA TYR A 23 4.15 -6.78 5.25
C TYR A 23 4.77 -6.68 3.86
N LEU A 24 4.85 -7.81 3.14
CA LEU A 24 5.43 -7.88 1.80
C LEU A 24 4.68 -6.99 0.82
N ILE A 25 3.34 -7.05 0.82
CA ILE A 25 2.50 -6.25 -0.07
C ILE A 25 2.69 -4.75 0.24
N THR A 26 2.61 -4.35 1.51
CA THR A 26 2.77 -2.93 1.90
C THR A 26 4.15 -2.39 1.50
N LYS A 27 5.21 -3.19 1.69
CA LYS A 27 6.57 -2.86 1.25
C LYS A 27 6.65 -2.71 -0.27
N THR A 28 6.04 -3.63 -1.01
CA THR A 28 6.03 -3.62 -2.48
C THR A 28 5.31 -2.38 -3.02
N MET A 29 4.13 -2.05 -2.49
CA MET A 29 3.36 -0.87 -2.91
C MET A 29 4.15 0.43 -2.67
N ARG A 30 4.84 0.55 -1.54
CA ARG A 30 5.70 1.71 -1.25
C ARG A 30 6.94 1.76 -2.16
N ALA A 31 7.53 0.60 -2.50
CA ALA A 31 8.66 0.53 -3.43
C ALA A 31 8.27 0.96 -4.86
N LEU A 32 7.02 0.68 -5.28
CA LEU A 32 6.43 1.18 -6.52
C LEU A 32 6.03 2.67 -6.45
N GLY A 33 6.16 3.30 -5.28
CA GLY A 33 5.87 4.70 -5.05
C GLY A 33 4.41 5.02 -4.74
N LEU A 34 3.55 4.03 -4.46
CA LEU A 34 2.14 4.28 -4.17
C LEU A 34 2.00 5.09 -2.87
N THR A 35 1.09 6.04 -2.90
CA THR A 35 0.72 6.84 -1.72
C THR A 35 -0.69 6.56 -1.23
N TYR A 36 -1.58 6.12 -2.12
CA TYR A 36 -2.94 5.73 -1.78
C TYR A 36 -2.99 4.23 -1.46
N ILE A 37 -2.66 3.90 -0.20
CA ILE A 37 -2.69 2.54 0.35
C ILE A 37 -3.66 2.54 1.54
N ASP A 38 -4.67 1.68 1.50
CA ASP A 38 -5.70 1.59 2.52
C ASP A 38 -6.06 0.14 2.86
N HIS A 39 -6.73 -0.11 3.99
CA HIS A 39 -7.33 -1.41 4.34
C HIS A 39 -8.44 -1.23 5.40
N GLN A 40 -9.11 -2.33 5.77
CA GLN A 40 -10.29 -2.35 6.64
C GLN A 40 -10.10 -1.62 7.98
N ALA A 41 -8.91 -1.62 8.59
CA ALA A 41 -8.73 -0.96 9.90
C ALA A 41 -8.61 0.58 9.83
N ARG A 42 -8.73 1.19 8.64
CA ARG A 42 -8.91 2.65 8.53
C ARG A 42 -10.33 3.08 8.89
N ILE A 43 -11.31 2.19 8.74
CA ILE A 43 -12.68 2.37 9.25
C ILE A 43 -12.69 1.92 10.71
#